data_AF-A0A6J5DLT3-F1
#
_entry.id   AF-A0A6J5DLT3-F1
#
_cell.length_a   1.000
_cell.length_b   1.000
_cell.length_c   1.000
_cell.angle_alpha   90.00
_cell.angle_beta   90.00
_cell.angle_gamma   90.00
#
_symmetry.space_group_name_H-M   'P 1'
#
loop_
_entity.id
_entity.type
_entity.pdbx_description
1 polymer ?
#
loop_
_entity_poly.entity_id
_entity_poly.type
_entity_poly.pdbx_seq_one_letter_code
_entity_poly.pdbx_strand_id
1 'polypeptide(L)'
;MQRSARKGRGRPARSRGQALAPALLFLLIGGIGLYVAFGSFQMTGAKIKLQNTADAAAYSAAVLQARDYNFSAYTNRAMVANQVTAAQVVALKSWIDELDATYTGYTDTEDLIRTLAAHPALWSIPNQRGRIDIAPVRNTLDALLPSVEQGIGSITRALSTAQLHYHMALITAIPDTVDAVARQNQPDTHATAGFFTSTRNATQLVAWQSYTTIITPAGTLDRDRFADVVTDAQTLDGFVKQRASSRSVAPNYQQLDDQASPQCRPAGRITINVSHIGGTQLRTDKKGWQSIDASTAHIMTPCTGPIDAIAGHGGSTNGNTRGYMTNPPFVSWSDWKGYGGYYNFGDHTSPTPGLLIPDAMAEQFTLGPGPSLDANNGGLLPYQDIAGTPSADDAPRITIEVERDIGTLTPTRQLGGAARMQVDNGGARGVMRALASAQAYFVRPSGDPFGAGALLHASEWLREDGKVEYPSTFSPYWQVRLAPVSDGERTAARQAQMPVAAGTRGRP
;
A
#
# COMPACT_ATOMS: atom_id res chain seq x y z
N MET A 1 109.20 -10.22 -46.80
CA MET A 1 108.33 -9.03 -46.72
C MET A 1 107.08 -9.34 -45.92
N GLN A 2 106.86 -8.54 -44.86
CA GLN A 2 105.61 -8.06 -44.27
C GLN A 2 104.45 -8.98 -43.83
N ARG A 3 103.94 -8.62 -42.65
CA ARG A 3 102.87 -9.19 -41.80
C ARG A 3 101.46 -8.99 -42.39
N SER A 4 100.52 -9.87 -42.01
CA SER A 4 99.10 -9.53 -41.84
C SER A 4 98.45 -10.39 -40.74
N ALA A 5 97.35 -9.89 -40.16
CA ALA A 5 96.91 -10.11 -38.78
C ALA A 5 95.75 -11.11 -38.57
N ARG A 6 95.70 -11.64 -37.33
CA ARG A 6 94.55 -12.12 -36.51
C ARG A 6 93.62 -13.24 -37.03
N LYS A 7 93.54 -14.32 -36.24
CA LYS A 7 92.30 -14.71 -35.51
C LYS A 7 92.62 -15.80 -34.47
N GLY A 8 92.31 -15.52 -33.20
CA GLY A 8 92.40 -16.50 -32.13
C GLY A 8 91.44 -17.66 -32.36
N ARG A 9 91.91 -18.88 -32.06
CA ARG A 9 91.06 -20.07 -31.93
C ARG A 9 91.26 -20.65 -30.54
N GLY A 10 90.39 -20.25 -29.62
CA GLY A 10 90.20 -20.96 -28.37
C GLY A 10 89.67 -22.37 -28.66
N ARG A 11 90.30 -23.38 -28.06
CA ARG A 11 89.79 -24.76 -28.07
C ARG A 11 88.43 -24.78 -27.36
N PRO A 12 87.36 -25.35 -27.96
CA PRO A 12 86.08 -25.48 -27.26
C PRO A 12 86.27 -26.45 -26.09
N ALA A 13 86.04 -25.95 -24.87
CA ALA A 13 85.88 -26.80 -23.70
C ALA A 13 84.67 -27.71 -23.94
N ARG A 14 84.89 -29.03 -23.94
CA ARG A 14 83.81 -30.02 -23.92
C ARG A 14 83.02 -29.85 -22.64
N SER A 15 81.87 -29.21 -22.70
CA SER A 15 80.88 -29.22 -21.62
C SER A 15 80.32 -30.64 -21.50
N ARG A 16 80.72 -31.34 -20.44
CA ARG A 16 80.06 -32.59 -20.03
C ARG A 16 78.61 -32.26 -19.66
N GLY A 17 77.65 -33.09 -20.05
CA GLY A 17 76.19 -32.88 -19.97
C GLY A 17 75.57 -32.70 -18.58
N GLN A 18 76.26 -32.07 -17.62
CA GLN A 18 75.77 -31.78 -16.27
C GLN A 18 74.81 -30.58 -16.20
N ALA A 19 74.71 -29.74 -17.24
CA ALA A 19 73.73 -28.65 -17.28
C ALA A 19 72.30 -29.15 -17.62
N LEU A 20 72.17 -30.33 -18.24
CA LEU A 20 70.89 -30.91 -18.64
C LEU A 20 70.08 -31.39 -17.43
N ALA A 21 70.73 -32.00 -16.44
CA ALA A 21 70.09 -32.50 -15.23
C ALA A 21 69.39 -31.39 -14.39
N PRO A 22 70.05 -30.27 -14.03
CA PRO A 22 69.39 -29.17 -13.34
C PRO A 22 68.35 -28.45 -14.22
N ALA A 23 68.54 -28.40 -15.55
CA ALA A 23 67.53 -27.82 -16.46
C ALA A 23 66.23 -28.66 -16.49
N LEU A 24 66.34 -29.99 -16.54
CA LEU A 24 65.19 -30.91 -16.46
C LEU A 24 64.52 -30.85 -15.09
N LEU A 25 65.31 -30.77 -14.00
CA LEU A 25 64.77 -30.60 -12.65
C LEU A 25 64.01 -29.28 -12.52
N PHE A 26 64.55 -28.19 -13.06
CA PHE A 26 63.89 -26.89 -13.06
C PHE A 26 62.60 -26.88 -13.90
N LEU A 27 62.59 -27.53 -15.07
CA LEU A 27 61.39 -27.71 -15.88
C LEU A 27 60.33 -28.56 -15.17
N LEU A 28 60.73 -29.62 -14.47
CA LEU A 28 59.83 -30.45 -13.68
C LEU A 28 59.19 -29.64 -12.55
N ILE A 29 60.01 -28.93 -11.75
CA ILE A 29 59.53 -28.09 -10.65
C ILE A 29 58.65 -26.96 -11.17
N GLY A 30 59.05 -26.30 -12.26
CA GLY A 30 58.27 -25.26 -12.93
C GLY A 30 56.94 -25.77 -13.45
N GLY A 31 56.91 -26.97 -14.05
CA GLY A 31 55.70 -27.63 -14.54
C GLY A 31 54.74 -28.00 -13.41
N ILE A 32 55.25 -28.51 -12.29
CA ILE A 32 54.46 -28.78 -11.07
C ILE A 32 53.92 -27.46 -10.50
N GLY A 33 54.74 -26.42 -10.42
CA GLY A 33 54.32 -25.10 -9.95
C GLY A 33 53.21 -24.50 -10.81
N LEU A 34 53.32 -24.60 -12.13
CA LEU A 34 52.29 -24.14 -13.07
C LEU A 34 50.98 -24.94 -12.92
N TYR A 35 51.08 -26.26 -12.71
CA TYR A 35 49.94 -27.14 -12.50
C TYR A 35 49.18 -26.79 -11.21
N VAL A 36 49.90 -26.59 -10.10
CA VAL A 36 49.31 -26.16 -8.82
C VAL A 36 48.68 -24.77 -8.96
N ALA A 37 49.38 -23.83 -9.60
CA ALA A 37 48.85 -22.48 -9.84
C ALA A 37 47.57 -22.52 -10.69
N PHE A 38 47.54 -23.32 -11.75
CA PHE A 38 46.34 -23.51 -12.59
C PHE A 38 45.16 -24.05 -11.79
N GLY A 39 45.38 -25.04 -10.92
CA GLY A 39 44.34 -25.55 -10.01
C GLY A 39 43.79 -24.45 -9.09
N SER A 40 44.67 -23.65 -8.48
CA SER A 40 44.28 -22.51 -7.64
C SER A 40 43.51 -21.44 -8.42
N PHE A 41 43.89 -21.15 -9.65
CA PHE A 41 43.18 -20.20 -10.52
C PHE A 41 41.78 -20.70 -10.89
N GLN A 42 41.63 -21.98 -11.24
CA GLN A 42 40.33 -22.57 -11.54
C GLN A 42 39.39 -22.53 -10.33
N MET A 43 39.92 -22.86 -9.15
CA MET A 43 39.16 -22.81 -7.91
C MET A 43 38.72 -21.38 -7.56
N THR A 44 39.63 -20.42 -7.68
CA THR A 44 39.35 -19.00 -7.42
C THR A 44 38.30 -18.47 -8.41
N GLY A 45 38.45 -18.78 -9.69
CA GLY A 45 37.48 -18.40 -10.73
C GLY A 45 36.10 -19.00 -10.47
N ALA A 46 36.03 -20.26 -10.07
CA ALA A 46 34.77 -20.90 -9.72
C ALA A 46 34.13 -20.29 -8.46
N LYS A 47 34.94 -19.93 -7.46
CA LYS A 47 34.45 -19.27 -6.24
C LYS A 47 33.90 -17.88 -6.54
N ILE A 48 34.55 -17.11 -7.40
CA ILE A 48 34.06 -15.79 -7.85
C ILE A 48 32.72 -15.94 -8.57
N LYS A 49 32.60 -16.89 -9.50
CA LYS A 49 31.33 -17.15 -10.20
C LYS A 49 30.24 -17.56 -9.21
N LEU A 50 30.55 -18.45 -8.27
CA LEU A 50 29.62 -18.89 -7.23
C LEU A 50 29.16 -17.72 -6.35
N GLN A 51 30.05 -16.79 -6.00
CA GLN A 51 29.67 -15.58 -5.28
C GLN A 51 28.74 -14.69 -6.11
N ASN A 52 29.05 -14.43 -7.39
CA ASN A 52 28.17 -13.66 -8.27
C ASN A 52 26.79 -14.33 -8.41
N THR A 53 26.75 -15.67 -8.39
CA THR A 53 25.50 -16.44 -8.41
C THR A 53 24.72 -16.29 -7.12
N ALA A 54 25.40 -16.31 -5.97
CA ALA A 54 24.80 -16.01 -4.67
C ALA A 54 24.21 -14.59 -4.65
N ASP A 55 24.96 -13.60 -5.13
CA ASP A 55 24.53 -12.20 -5.18
C ASP A 55 23.31 -12.03 -6.09
N ALA A 56 23.29 -12.64 -7.27
CA ALA A 56 22.14 -12.63 -8.18
C ALA A 56 20.90 -13.31 -7.56
N ALA A 57 21.10 -14.44 -6.88
CA ALA A 57 20.06 -15.16 -6.17
C ALA A 57 19.47 -14.34 -5.00
N ALA A 58 20.32 -13.76 -4.15
CA ALA A 58 19.89 -12.90 -3.05
C ALA A 58 19.17 -11.65 -3.56
N TYR A 59 19.73 -10.98 -4.58
CA TYR A 59 19.10 -9.83 -5.22
C TYR A 59 17.71 -10.19 -5.76
N SER A 60 17.56 -11.34 -6.42
CA SER A 60 16.26 -11.80 -6.95
C SER A 60 15.24 -12.08 -5.84
N ALA A 61 15.67 -12.60 -4.70
CA ALA A 61 14.81 -12.75 -3.53
C ALA A 61 14.32 -11.39 -3.00
N ALA A 62 15.22 -10.41 -2.91
CA ALA A 62 14.87 -9.05 -2.52
C ALA A 62 14.01 -8.30 -3.56
N VAL A 63 14.10 -8.65 -4.85
CA VAL A 63 13.13 -8.19 -5.88
C VAL A 63 11.73 -8.68 -5.58
N LEU A 64 11.56 -9.93 -5.15
CA LEU A 64 10.24 -10.41 -4.73
C LEU A 64 9.75 -9.67 -3.50
N GLN A 65 10.62 -9.42 -2.52
CA GLN A 65 10.31 -8.58 -1.35
C GLN A 65 9.86 -7.16 -1.75
N ALA A 66 10.58 -6.46 -2.64
CA ALA A 66 10.18 -5.13 -3.07
C ALA A 66 8.86 -5.14 -3.87
N ARG A 67 8.62 -6.20 -4.68
CA ARG A 67 7.35 -6.39 -5.40
C ARG A 67 6.17 -6.58 -4.46
N ASP A 68 6.35 -7.27 -3.35
CA ASP A 68 5.33 -7.41 -2.30
C ASP A 68 4.88 -6.07 -1.74
N TYR A 69 5.84 -5.24 -1.33
CA TYR A 69 5.54 -3.95 -0.72
C TYR A 69 5.00 -2.94 -1.74
N ASN A 70 5.50 -2.96 -2.98
CA ASN A 70 4.96 -2.15 -4.06
C ASN A 70 3.56 -2.59 -4.46
N PHE A 71 3.28 -3.91 -4.50
CA PHE A 71 1.93 -4.42 -4.75
C PHE A 71 0.96 -3.91 -3.68
N SER A 72 1.34 -4.02 -2.41
CA SER A 72 0.57 -3.47 -1.29
C SER A 72 0.32 -1.96 -1.44
N ALA A 73 1.33 -1.20 -1.89
CA ALA A 73 1.19 0.22 -2.18
C ALA A 73 0.18 0.55 -3.28
N TYR A 74 0.22 -0.18 -4.40
CA TYR A 74 -0.74 0.02 -5.49
C TYR A 74 -2.16 -0.37 -5.06
N THR A 75 -2.33 -1.49 -4.39
CA THR A 75 -3.66 -1.95 -3.95
C THR A 75 -4.24 -1.05 -2.86
N ASN A 76 -3.44 -0.57 -1.90
CA ASN A 76 -3.89 0.39 -0.89
C ASN A 76 -4.39 1.68 -1.54
N ARG A 77 -3.66 2.24 -2.51
CA ARG A 77 -4.11 3.44 -3.26
C ARG A 77 -5.38 3.19 -4.06
N ALA A 78 -5.51 2.03 -4.69
CA ALA A 78 -6.74 1.67 -5.41
C ALA A 78 -7.93 1.54 -4.44
N MET A 79 -7.72 0.95 -3.26
CA MET A 79 -8.73 0.87 -2.20
C MET A 79 -9.09 2.26 -1.66
N VAL A 80 -8.14 3.19 -1.52
CA VAL A 80 -8.42 4.61 -1.20
C VAL A 80 -9.34 5.23 -2.24
N ALA A 81 -9.01 5.13 -3.53
CA ALA A 81 -9.84 5.68 -4.61
C ALA A 81 -11.26 5.10 -4.61
N ASN A 82 -11.39 3.80 -4.36
CA ASN A 82 -12.69 3.14 -4.22
C ASN A 82 -13.49 3.72 -3.03
N GLN A 83 -12.86 3.99 -1.89
CA GLN A 83 -13.54 4.59 -0.73
C GLN A 83 -13.99 6.02 -0.99
N VAL A 84 -13.20 6.83 -1.71
CA VAL A 84 -13.62 8.16 -2.15
C VAL A 84 -14.85 8.07 -3.04
N THR A 85 -14.86 7.12 -3.98
CA THR A 85 -16.00 6.88 -4.87
C THR A 85 -17.23 6.42 -4.09
N ALA A 86 -17.07 5.51 -3.12
CA ALA A 86 -18.16 5.08 -2.24
C ALA A 86 -18.76 6.26 -1.45
N ALA A 87 -17.92 7.16 -0.93
CA ALA A 87 -18.39 8.38 -0.26
C ALA A 87 -19.21 9.27 -1.21
N GLN A 88 -18.77 9.46 -2.46
CA GLN A 88 -19.51 10.22 -3.48
C GLN A 88 -20.85 9.58 -3.85
N VAL A 89 -20.91 8.25 -3.97
CA VAL A 89 -22.13 7.50 -4.30
C VAL A 89 -23.16 7.63 -3.18
N VAL A 90 -22.72 7.45 -1.94
CA VAL A 90 -23.56 7.63 -0.75
C VAL A 90 -24.01 9.09 -0.61
N ALA A 91 -23.15 10.07 -0.91
CA ALA A 91 -23.48 11.49 -0.95
C ALA A 91 -24.59 11.80 -1.98
N LEU A 92 -24.45 11.28 -3.19
CA LEU A 92 -25.40 11.50 -4.29
C LEU A 92 -26.79 10.93 -3.97
N LYS A 93 -26.85 9.72 -3.38
CA LYS A 93 -28.12 9.10 -2.98
C LYS A 93 -28.84 9.93 -1.93
N SER A 94 -28.11 10.36 -0.89
CA SER A 94 -28.65 11.17 0.19
C SER A 94 -29.19 12.52 -0.34
N TRP A 95 -28.45 13.16 -1.24
CA TRP A 95 -28.84 14.43 -1.85
C TRP A 95 -30.10 14.32 -2.72
N ILE A 96 -30.24 13.26 -3.54
CA ILE A 96 -31.44 13.12 -4.40
C ILE A 96 -32.68 12.71 -3.60
N ASP A 97 -32.52 11.91 -2.54
CA ASP A 97 -33.63 11.57 -1.64
C ASP A 97 -34.11 12.78 -0.86
N GLU A 98 -33.18 13.58 -0.35
CA GLU A 98 -33.51 14.85 0.30
C GLU A 98 -34.24 15.79 -0.65
N LEU A 99 -33.79 15.91 -1.89
CA LEU A 99 -34.42 16.79 -2.87
C LEU A 99 -35.86 16.35 -3.20
N ASP A 100 -36.11 15.05 -3.31
CA ASP A 100 -37.46 14.49 -3.48
C ASP A 100 -38.34 14.70 -2.24
N ALA A 101 -37.78 14.55 -1.03
CA ALA A 101 -38.48 14.87 0.20
C ALA A 101 -38.90 16.34 0.25
N THR A 102 -37.99 17.26 -0.10
CA THR A 102 -38.25 18.69 -0.11
C THR A 102 -39.31 19.09 -1.14
N TYR A 103 -39.33 18.49 -2.33
CA TYR A 103 -40.41 18.73 -3.30
C TYR A 103 -41.73 18.04 -2.95
N THR A 104 -41.69 16.96 -2.18
CA THR A 104 -42.91 16.28 -1.69
C THR A 104 -43.60 17.13 -0.62
N GLY A 105 -42.82 17.89 0.15
CA GLY A 105 -43.29 18.78 1.19
C GLY A 105 -43.39 18.08 2.53
N TYR A 106 -42.83 18.70 3.57
CA TYR A 106 -42.94 18.26 4.95
C TYR A 106 -44.29 18.70 5.53
N THR A 107 -45.04 17.79 6.16
CA THR A 107 -46.43 18.01 6.58
C THR A 107 -46.63 19.31 7.36
N ASP A 108 -45.80 19.55 8.38
CA ASP A 108 -45.93 20.73 9.25
C ASP A 108 -45.65 22.04 8.50
N THR A 109 -44.67 22.03 7.60
CA THR A 109 -44.33 23.17 6.75
C THR A 109 -45.45 23.45 5.76
N GLU A 110 -46.00 22.41 5.14
CA GLU A 110 -47.13 22.53 4.22
C GLU A 110 -48.39 23.06 4.93
N ASP A 111 -48.67 22.64 6.17
CA ASP A 111 -49.77 23.16 6.98
C ASP A 111 -49.56 24.61 7.41
N LEU A 112 -48.33 24.97 7.76
CA LEU A 112 -47.96 26.34 8.08
C LEU A 112 -48.17 27.27 6.87
N ILE A 113 -47.73 26.84 5.68
CA ILE A 113 -47.90 27.61 4.43
C ILE A 113 -49.38 27.74 4.07
N ARG A 114 -50.16 26.65 4.18
CA ARG A 114 -51.63 26.69 3.99
C ARG A 114 -52.32 27.68 4.92
N THR A 115 -51.80 27.86 6.13
CA THR A 115 -52.39 28.75 7.14
C THR A 115 -51.96 30.19 6.96
N LEU A 116 -50.70 30.43 6.60
CA LEU A 116 -50.09 31.77 6.61
C LEU A 116 -50.04 32.47 5.25
N ALA A 117 -50.13 31.76 4.13
CA ALA A 117 -50.12 32.34 2.79
C ALA A 117 -51.53 32.54 2.23
N ALA A 118 -51.76 33.64 1.50
CA ALA A 118 -53.04 33.89 0.84
C ALA A 118 -53.27 32.96 -0.37
N HIS A 119 -52.18 32.56 -1.04
CA HIS A 119 -52.17 31.69 -2.21
C HIS A 119 -51.13 30.55 -2.03
N PRO A 120 -51.40 29.55 -1.17
CA PRO A 120 -50.49 28.42 -0.94
C PRO A 120 -50.10 27.66 -2.23
N ALA A 121 -50.92 27.75 -3.28
CA ALA A 121 -50.63 27.18 -4.60
C ALA A 121 -49.36 27.74 -5.26
N LEU A 122 -48.93 28.96 -4.90
CA LEU A 122 -47.67 29.54 -5.37
C LEU A 122 -46.44 28.77 -4.87
N TRP A 123 -46.58 28.04 -3.76
CA TRP A 123 -45.56 27.15 -3.21
C TRP A 123 -45.71 25.71 -3.72
N SER A 124 -46.92 25.14 -3.64
CA SER A 124 -47.13 23.71 -3.91
C SER A 124 -47.03 23.35 -5.39
N ILE A 125 -47.45 24.24 -6.32
CA ILE A 125 -47.40 23.96 -7.76
C ILE A 125 -45.94 23.82 -8.26
N PRO A 126 -45.02 24.78 -8.00
CA PRO A 126 -43.62 24.61 -8.39
C PRO A 126 -42.96 23.39 -7.76
N ASN A 127 -43.25 23.07 -6.49
CA ASN A 127 -42.69 21.88 -5.83
C ASN A 127 -43.19 20.58 -6.46
N GLN A 128 -44.48 20.47 -6.76
CA GLN A 128 -45.04 19.33 -7.49
C GLN A 128 -44.38 19.18 -8.88
N ARG A 129 -44.15 20.30 -9.57
CA ARG A 129 -43.45 20.28 -10.85
C ARG A 129 -42.01 19.80 -10.69
N GLY A 130 -41.30 20.26 -9.67
CA GLY A 130 -39.93 19.88 -9.36
C GLY A 130 -39.81 18.38 -9.11
N ARG A 131 -40.73 17.82 -8.33
CA ARG A 131 -40.84 16.37 -8.10
C ARG A 131 -40.96 15.59 -9.41
N ILE A 132 -41.84 16.04 -10.32
CA ILE A 132 -42.04 15.39 -11.62
C ILE A 132 -40.76 15.48 -12.47
N ASP A 133 -40.08 16.63 -12.44
CA ASP A 133 -38.86 16.87 -13.23
C ASP A 133 -37.69 16.01 -12.74
N ILE A 134 -37.55 15.78 -11.42
CA ILE A 134 -36.45 14.96 -10.87
C ILE A 134 -36.74 13.46 -10.84
N ALA A 135 -38.01 13.04 -10.90
CA ALA A 135 -38.41 11.63 -10.76
C ALA A 135 -37.66 10.66 -11.71
N PRO A 136 -37.43 10.97 -13.00
CA PRO A 136 -36.65 10.10 -13.87
C PRO A 136 -35.19 9.93 -13.41
N VAL A 137 -34.58 11.00 -12.92
CA VAL A 137 -33.20 10.99 -12.41
C VAL A 137 -33.14 10.17 -11.12
N ARG A 138 -34.04 10.42 -10.18
CA ARG A 138 -34.13 9.67 -8.92
C ARG A 138 -34.34 8.17 -9.16
N ASN A 139 -35.30 7.79 -9.99
CA ASN A 139 -35.54 6.38 -10.31
C ASN A 139 -34.31 5.71 -10.94
N THR A 140 -33.56 6.44 -11.78
CA THR A 140 -32.31 5.94 -12.36
C THR A 140 -31.25 5.72 -11.28
N LEU A 141 -31.09 6.67 -10.37
CA LEU A 141 -30.13 6.56 -9.26
C LEU A 141 -30.52 5.44 -8.28
N ASP A 142 -31.80 5.28 -7.97
CA ASP A 142 -32.31 4.20 -7.10
C ASP A 142 -32.01 2.82 -7.68
N ALA A 143 -32.09 2.67 -9.01
CA ALA A 143 -31.75 1.41 -9.68
C ALA A 143 -30.23 1.18 -9.77
N LEU A 144 -29.44 2.24 -9.93
CA LEU A 144 -28.04 2.16 -10.32
C LEU A 144 -27.07 2.19 -9.14
N LEU A 145 -27.29 3.09 -8.16
CA LEU A 145 -26.36 3.33 -7.06
C LEU A 145 -26.11 2.11 -6.16
N PRO A 146 -27.10 1.25 -5.80
CA PRO A 146 -26.83 0.04 -5.04
C PRO A 146 -25.88 -0.92 -5.78
N SER A 147 -26.05 -1.07 -7.09
CA SER A 147 -25.20 -1.95 -7.92
C SER A 147 -23.78 -1.40 -8.05
N VAL A 148 -23.64 -0.08 -8.20
CA VAL A 148 -22.34 0.59 -8.21
C VAL A 148 -21.62 0.42 -6.88
N GLU A 149 -22.32 0.66 -5.77
CA GLU A 149 -21.74 0.53 -4.43
C GLU A 149 -21.29 -0.91 -4.15
N GLN A 150 -22.11 -1.90 -4.49
CA GLN A 150 -21.75 -3.32 -4.37
C GLN A 150 -20.56 -3.70 -5.25
N GLY A 151 -20.46 -3.12 -6.45
CA GLY A 151 -19.32 -3.28 -7.34
C GLY A 151 -18.02 -2.73 -6.73
N ILE A 152 -18.07 -1.50 -6.22
CA ILE A 152 -16.94 -0.85 -5.53
C ILE A 152 -16.51 -1.69 -4.31
N GLY A 153 -17.47 -2.11 -3.49
CA GLY A 153 -17.24 -2.95 -2.32
C GLY A 153 -16.61 -4.31 -2.68
N SER A 154 -17.10 -4.95 -3.75
CA SER A 154 -16.57 -6.22 -4.25
C SER A 154 -15.13 -6.10 -4.78
N ILE A 155 -14.84 -5.06 -5.55
CA ILE A 155 -13.48 -4.78 -6.05
C ILE A 155 -12.55 -4.51 -4.87
N THR A 156 -12.96 -3.69 -3.91
CA THR A 156 -12.17 -3.38 -2.71
C THR A 156 -11.87 -4.64 -1.91
N ARG A 157 -12.83 -5.56 -1.77
CA ARG A 157 -12.60 -6.85 -1.11
C ARG A 157 -11.66 -7.74 -1.90
N ALA A 158 -11.79 -7.78 -3.22
CA ALA A 158 -10.88 -8.53 -4.07
C ALA A 158 -9.43 -8.02 -3.92
N LEU A 159 -9.21 -6.70 -3.85
CA LEU A 159 -7.90 -6.10 -3.61
C LEU A 159 -7.35 -6.45 -2.22
N SER A 160 -8.17 -6.30 -1.17
CA SER A 160 -7.83 -6.69 0.21
C SER A 160 -7.43 -8.18 0.31
N THR A 161 -8.20 -9.05 -0.33
CA THR A 161 -7.95 -10.50 -0.38
C THR A 161 -6.69 -10.81 -1.20
N ALA A 162 -6.47 -10.08 -2.31
CA ALA A 162 -5.29 -10.25 -3.15
C ALA A 162 -4.01 -9.90 -2.39
N GLN A 163 -3.99 -8.87 -1.55
CA GLN A 163 -2.83 -8.54 -0.71
C GLN A 163 -2.44 -9.72 0.19
N LEU A 164 -3.41 -10.29 0.91
CA LEU A 164 -3.19 -11.43 1.79
C LEU A 164 -2.60 -12.63 1.06
N HIS A 165 -3.11 -12.97 -0.12
CA HIS A 165 -2.60 -14.10 -0.90
C HIS A 165 -1.26 -13.80 -1.57
N TYR A 166 -1.06 -12.58 -2.07
CA TYR A 166 0.16 -12.19 -2.78
C TYR A 166 1.37 -12.20 -1.85
N HIS A 167 1.23 -11.65 -0.63
CA HIS A 167 2.27 -11.68 0.39
C HIS A 167 2.69 -13.11 0.74
N MET A 168 1.72 -13.97 1.04
CA MET A 168 1.97 -15.37 1.36
C MET A 168 2.58 -16.15 0.19
N ALA A 169 2.09 -15.92 -1.03
CA ALA A 169 2.62 -16.57 -2.22
C ALA A 169 4.09 -16.21 -2.45
N LEU A 170 4.46 -14.94 -2.28
CA LEU A 170 5.85 -14.50 -2.42
C LEU A 170 6.77 -15.12 -1.37
N ILE A 171 6.33 -15.23 -0.11
CA ILE A 171 7.08 -15.93 0.94
C ILE A 171 7.37 -17.38 0.54
N THR A 172 6.39 -18.08 -0.02
CA THR A 172 6.56 -19.48 -0.45
C THR A 172 7.38 -19.64 -1.73
N ALA A 173 7.37 -18.63 -2.63
CA ALA A 173 8.02 -18.71 -3.93
C ALA A 173 9.53 -18.39 -3.90
N ILE A 174 10.04 -17.75 -2.84
CA ILE A 174 11.45 -17.36 -2.75
C ILE A 174 12.41 -18.54 -2.89
N PRO A 175 12.29 -19.66 -2.15
CA PRO A 175 13.22 -20.78 -2.24
C PRO A 175 13.37 -21.32 -3.67
N ASP A 176 12.25 -21.51 -4.37
CA ASP A 176 12.23 -22.02 -5.74
C ASP A 176 12.81 -21.00 -6.74
N THR A 177 12.49 -19.72 -6.56
CA THR A 177 13.03 -18.65 -7.40
C THR A 177 14.54 -18.54 -7.24
N VAL A 178 15.02 -18.61 -6.01
CA VAL A 178 16.44 -18.56 -5.67
C VAL A 178 17.20 -19.72 -6.30
N ASP A 179 16.67 -20.95 -6.19
CA ASP A 179 17.29 -22.12 -6.82
C ASP A 179 17.26 -22.04 -8.36
N ALA A 180 16.17 -21.57 -8.95
CA ALA A 180 16.06 -21.36 -10.39
C ALA A 180 17.09 -20.34 -10.91
N VAL A 181 17.27 -19.22 -10.20
CA VAL A 181 18.28 -18.20 -10.53
C VAL A 181 19.70 -18.77 -10.35
N ALA A 182 19.93 -19.58 -9.31
CA ALA A 182 21.21 -20.23 -9.09
C ALA A 182 21.58 -21.14 -10.27
N ARG A 183 20.66 -22.02 -10.69
CA ARG A 183 20.84 -22.94 -11.82
C ARG A 183 20.98 -22.23 -13.16
N GLN A 184 20.23 -21.14 -13.37
CA GLN A 184 20.30 -20.37 -14.61
C GLN A 184 21.65 -19.66 -14.77
N ASN A 185 22.23 -19.17 -13.67
CA ASN A 185 23.59 -18.63 -13.67
C ASN A 185 24.66 -19.73 -13.83
N GLN A 186 24.47 -20.86 -13.15
CA GLN A 186 25.37 -22.01 -13.19
C GLN A 186 24.58 -23.33 -13.04
N PRO A 187 24.54 -24.21 -14.07
CA PRO A 187 23.67 -25.39 -14.09
C PRO A 187 23.81 -26.36 -12.91
N ASP A 188 25.01 -26.45 -12.32
CA ASP A 188 25.32 -27.34 -11.18
C ASP A 188 25.26 -26.64 -9.81
N THR A 189 24.67 -25.44 -9.74
CA THR A 189 24.57 -24.64 -8.53
C THR A 189 23.14 -24.57 -8.05
N HIS A 190 22.94 -24.83 -6.76
CA HIS A 190 21.63 -24.88 -6.13
C HIS A 190 21.56 -23.96 -4.93
N ALA A 191 20.34 -23.56 -4.57
CA ALA A 191 20.11 -22.99 -3.24
C ALA A 191 20.34 -24.07 -2.18
N THR A 192 21.06 -23.77 -1.10
CA THR A 192 21.23 -24.73 -0.01
C THR A 192 19.85 -25.05 0.57
N ALA A 193 19.42 -26.30 0.42
CA ALA A 193 18.09 -26.74 0.82
C ALA A 193 17.82 -26.43 2.31
N GLY A 194 16.67 -25.79 2.58
CA GLY A 194 16.24 -25.44 3.93
C GLY A 194 17.09 -24.37 4.62
N PHE A 195 18.11 -23.79 3.97
CA PHE A 195 18.95 -22.74 4.58
C PHE A 195 18.11 -21.58 5.09
N PHE A 196 17.20 -21.08 4.25
CA PHE A 196 16.35 -19.94 4.55
C PHE A 196 15.38 -20.21 5.71
N THR A 197 14.86 -21.43 5.80
CA THR A 197 13.90 -21.85 6.83
C THR A 197 14.57 -22.51 8.05
N SER A 198 15.91 -22.61 8.06
CA SER A 198 16.64 -23.23 9.15
C SER A 198 16.67 -22.34 10.39
N THR A 199 16.97 -22.94 11.55
CA THR A 199 17.20 -22.21 12.80
C THR A 199 18.27 -21.12 12.68
N ARG A 200 19.17 -21.25 11.70
CA ARG A 200 20.24 -20.28 11.42
C ARG A 200 19.74 -18.95 10.87
N ASN A 201 18.65 -18.94 10.10
CA ASN A 201 18.03 -17.71 9.56
C ASN A 201 16.62 -17.47 10.11
N ALA A 202 16.21 -18.22 11.14
CA ALA A 202 14.87 -18.11 11.72
C ALA A 202 14.54 -16.68 12.17
N THR A 203 15.50 -15.94 12.74
CA THR A 203 15.31 -14.54 13.13
C THR A 203 15.05 -13.62 11.94
N GLN A 204 15.76 -13.84 10.84
CA GLN A 204 15.61 -13.08 9.60
C GLN A 204 14.29 -13.40 8.89
N LEU A 205 13.93 -14.68 8.85
CA LEU A 205 12.65 -15.14 8.32
C LEU A 205 11.48 -14.56 9.10
N VAL A 206 11.54 -14.59 10.44
CA VAL A 206 10.53 -13.97 11.30
C VAL A 206 10.47 -12.46 11.06
N ALA A 207 11.61 -11.78 11.02
CA ALA A 207 11.66 -10.34 10.77
C ALA A 207 10.99 -9.97 9.44
N TRP A 208 11.22 -10.77 8.39
CA TRP A 208 10.56 -10.57 7.10
C TRP A 208 9.05 -10.85 7.15
N GLN A 209 8.65 -12.00 7.71
CA GLN A 209 7.24 -12.40 7.83
C GLN A 209 6.43 -11.41 8.67
N SER A 210 7.04 -10.78 9.66
CA SER A 210 6.38 -9.81 10.54
C SER A 210 6.59 -8.35 10.10
N TYR A 211 7.30 -8.10 9.00
CA TYR A 211 7.62 -6.73 8.60
C TYR A 211 6.37 -5.95 8.21
N THR A 212 5.50 -6.61 7.47
CA THR A 212 4.16 -6.13 7.15
C THR A 212 3.14 -6.99 7.86
N THR A 213 2.05 -6.38 8.29
CA THR A 213 0.91 -7.06 8.90
C THR A 213 -0.38 -6.64 8.21
N ILE A 214 -1.39 -7.50 8.29
CA ILE A 214 -2.74 -7.14 7.89
C ILE A 214 -3.36 -6.33 9.02
N ILE A 215 -3.56 -5.05 8.77
CA ILE A 215 -4.31 -4.16 9.65
C ILE A 215 -5.79 -4.32 9.29
N THR A 216 -6.61 -4.65 10.28
CA THR A 216 -8.06 -4.62 10.15
C THR A 216 -8.57 -3.31 10.76
N PRO A 217 -9.09 -2.37 9.94
CA PRO A 217 -9.66 -1.13 10.45
C PRO A 217 -10.77 -1.42 11.47
N ALA A 218 -10.51 -1.01 12.71
CA ALA A 218 -11.38 -1.20 13.86
C ALA A 218 -11.16 -0.08 14.90
N GLY A 219 -12.00 -0.06 15.93
CA GLY A 219 -11.98 0.95 16.99
C GLY A 219 -12.61 2.27 16.55
N THR A 220 -13.08 3.06 17.52
CA THR A 220 -13.88 4.28 17.27
C THR A 220 -13.04 5.53 17.07
N LEU A 221 -11.80 5.58 17.60
CA LEU A 221 -10.97 6.80 17.62
C LEU A 221 -9.47 6.56 17.43
N ASP A 222 -9.01 5.31 17.34
CA ASP A 222 -7.59 5.02 17.17
C ASP A 222 -7.14 5.37 15.75
N ARG A 223 -5.96 6.01 15.65
CA ARG A 223 -5.33 6.35 14.37
C ARG A 223 -5.16 5.09 13.52
N ASP A 224 -5.60 5.19 12.28
CA ASP A 224 -5.50 4.17 11.26
C ASP A 224 -5.04 4.86 9.97
N ARG A 225 -3.91 4.42 9.43
CA ARG A 225 -3.27 5.12 8.30
C ARG A 225 -4.16 5.12 7.06
N PHE A 226 -4.92 4.05 6.84
CA PHE A 226 -5.83 3.99 5.70
C PHE A 226 -6.99 4.98 5.88
N ALA A 227 -7.60 5.00 7.08
CA ALA A 227 -8.62 5.98 7.40
C ALA A 227 -8.09 7.42 7.30
N ASP A 228 -6.89 7.70 7.83
CA ASP A 228 -6.24 9.01 7.78
C ASP A 228 -6.07 9.48 6.32
N VAL A 229 -5.56 8.62 5.42
CA VAL A 229 -5.38 8.95 4.00
C VAL A 229 -6.70 9.21 3.30
N VAL A 230 -7.72 8.37 3.56
CA VAL A 230 -9.03 8.48 2.92
C VAL A 230 -9.80 9.73 3.37
N THR A 231 -9.70 10.09 4.65
CA THR A 231 -10.38 11.27 5.21
C THR A 231 -9.57 12.55 5.12
N ASP A 232 -8.36 12.50 4.54
CA ASP A 232 -7.53 13.69 4.36
C ASP A 232 -8.26 14.77 3.54
N ALA A 233 -8.05 16.03 3.92
CA ALA A 233 -8.72 17.16 3.29
C ALA A 233 -8.32 17.34 1.81
N GLN A 234 -7.23 16.77 1.32
CA GLN A 234 -6.88 16.79 -0.09
C GLN A 234 -7.39 15.58 -0.87
N THR A 235 -7.77 14.49 -0.18
CA THR A 235 -8.28 13.27 -0.80
C THR A 235 -9.75 13.39 -1.18
N LEU A 236 -10.57 14.02 -0.32
CA LEU A 236 -12.01 14.18 -0.57
C LEU A 236 -12.31 15.48 -1.31
N ASP A 237 -13.26 15.43 -2.26
CA ASP A 237 -13.73 16.62 -2.96
C ASP A 237 -14.64 17.50 -2.09
N GLY A 238 -15.02 18.68 -2.62
CA GLY A 238 -15.91 19.60 -1.93
C GLY A 238 -17.33 19.03 -1.73
N PHE A 239 -17.83 18.25 -2.69
CA PHE A 239 -19.20 17.70 -2.67
C PHE A 239 -19.39 16.64 -1.56
N VAL A 240 -18.38 15.81 -1.29
CA VAL A 240 -18.39 14.86 -0.18
C VAL A 240 -18.35 15.58 1.17
N LYS A 241 -17.53 16.64 1.27
CA LYS A 241 -17.36 17.39 2.53
C LYS A 241 -18.57 18.22 2.88
N GLN A 242 -19.10 18.99 1.93
CA GLN A 242 -20.17 19.93 2.16
C GLN A 242 -20.97 20.19 0.88
N ARG A 243 -22.30 20.09 1.00
CA ARG A 243 -23.27 20.42 -0.05
C ARG A 243 -24.13 21.58 0.42
N ALA A 244 -23.54 22.77 0.50
CA ALA A 244 -24.28 23.98 0.85
C ALA A 244 -24.81 24.66 -0.42
N SER A 245 -26.11 24.96 -0.48
CA SER A 245 -26.68 25.71 -1.61
C SER A 245 -27.96 26.46 -1.23
N SER A 246 -28.27 27.53 -1.95
CA SER A 246 -29.63 28.07 -1.98
C SER A 246 -30.44 27.24 -2.97
N ARG A 247 -31.57 26.70 -2.52
CA ARG A 247 -32.48 25.88 -3.32
C ARG A 247 -33.54 26.72 -4.04
N SER A 248 -33.74 27.94 -3.57
CA SER A 248 -34.61 28.93 -4.19
C SER A 248 -34.07 29.36 -5.55
N VAL A 249 -34.62 28.78 -6.62
CA VAL A 249 -34.19 29.02 -8.00
C VAL A 249 -35.36 29.46 -8.89
N ALA A 250 -35.06 30.33 -9.86
CA ALA A 250 -36.05 30.79 -10.83
C ALA A 250 -36.57 29.65 -11.73
N PRO A 251 -37.85 29.64 -12.13
CA PRO A 251 -38.85 30.67 -11.90
C PRO A 251 -39.82 30.30 -10.75
N ASN A 252 -39.30 29.88 -9.58
CA ASN A 252 -39.98 29.71 -8.28
C ASN A 252 -39.96 28.28 -7.66
N TYR A 253 -38.93 27.47 -7.90
CA TYR A 253 -38.78 26.23 -7.12
C TYR A 253 -38.38 26.56 -5.69
N GLN A 254 -39.04 25.93 -4.70
CA GLN A 254 -38.67 26.04 -3.28
C GLN A 254 -38.53 27.49 -2.81
N GLN A 255 -39.41 28.37 -3.30
CA GLN A 255 -39.53 29.75 -2.85
C GLN A 255 -40.99 30.22 -2.94
N LEU A 256 -41.37 31.13 -2.05
CA LEU A 256 -42.67 31.78 -2.04
C LEU A 256 -42.46 33.28 -1.84
N ASP A 257 -43.20 34.08 -2.58
CA ASP A 257 -43.38 35.50 -2.30
C ASP A 257 -44.85 35.84 -2.53
N ASP A 258 -45.59 36.02 -1.44
CA ASP A 258 -47.03 36.14 -1.44
C ASP A 258 -47.52 37.14 -0.38
N GLN A 259 -48.81 37.45 -0.40
CA GLN A 259 -49.49 38.17 0.68
C GLN A 259 -49.75 37.22 1.85
N ALA A 260 -49.60 37.73 3.06
CA ALA A 260 -50.00 37.02 4.26
C ALA A 260 -51.52 36.78 4.25
N SER A 261 -51.94 35.61 4.73
CA SER A 261 -53.35 35.25 4.83
C SER A 261 -54.11 36.21 5.74
N PRO A 262 -55.44 36.36 5.59
CA PRO A 262 -56.25 37.18 6.50
C PRO A 262 -56.15 36.79 7.99
N GLN A 263 -55.74 35.56 8.27
CA GLN A 263 -55.49 35.01 9.59
C GLN A 263 -54.18 35.52 10.20
N CYS A 264 -53.20 35.91 9.38
CA CYS A 264 -51.93 36.48 9.79
C CYS A 264 -52.04 38.00 9.96
N ARG A 265 -51.96 38.49 11.21
CA ARG A 265 -51.99 39.93 11.54
C ARG A 265 -50.70 40.39 12.21
N PRO A 266 -50.18 41.59 11.89
CA PRO A 266 -50.70 42.56 10.90
C PRO A 266 -50.58 42.05 9.46
N ALA A 267 -51.35 42.65 8.54
CA ALA A 267 -51.22 42.35 7.12
C ALA A 267 -49.81 42.68 6.61
N GLY A 268 -49.31 41.91 5.66
CA GLY A 268 -47.98 42.08 5.10
C GLY A 268 -47.65 40.99 4.09
N ARG A 269 -46.37 40.84 3.77
CA ARG A 269 -45.88 39.82 2.83
C ARG A 269 -45.35 38.61 3.59
N ILE A 270 -45.61 37.43 3.06
CA ILE A 270 -44.94 36.20 3.45
C ILE A 270 -43.92 35.82 2.38
N THR A 271 -42.68 35.59 2.77
CA THR A 271 -41.65 35.10 1.86
C THR A 271 -41.01 33.84 2.41
N ILE A 272 -40.74 32.88 1.54
CA ILE A 272 -40.08 31.62 1.90
C ILE A 272 -38.90 31.44 0.96
N ASN A 273 -37.73 31.21 1.55
CA ASN A 273 -36.54 30.78 0.82
C ASN A 273 -36.02 29.49 1.45
N VAL A 274 -35.55 28.56 0.63
CA VAL A 274 -35.01 27.29 1.10
C VAL A 274 -33.50 27.30 0.96
N SER A 275 -32.81 26.98 2.06
CA SER A 275 -31.39 26.65 2.07
C SER A 275 -31.21 25.14 2.21
N HIS A 276 -30.09 24.65 1.72
CA HIS A 276 -29.71 23.25 1.81
C HIS A 276 -28.31 23.14 2.39
N ILE A 277 -28.13 22.15 3.26
CA ILE A 277 -26.84 21.71 3.76
C ILE A 277 -26.80 20.18 3.80
N GLY A 278 -25.67 19.64 3.41
CA GLY A 278 -25.41 18.21 3.50
C GLY A 278 -23.92 17.95 3.66
N GLY A 279 -23.60 16.75 4.11
CA GLY A 279 -22.23 16.29 4.23
C GLY A 279 -22.15 14.79 4.20
N THR A 280 -20.94 14.26 4.08
CA THR A 280 -20.70 12.82 4.08
C THR A 280 -19.42 12.54 4.85
N GLN A 281 -19.48 11.68 5.86
CA GLN A 281 -18.33 11.38 6.71
C GLN A 281 -18.16 9.87 6.90
N LEU A 282 -16.92 9.43 7.05
CA LEU A 282 -16.60 8.07 7.45
C LEU A 282 -17.04 7.90 8.92
N ARG A 283 -17.83 6.86 9.20
CA ARG A 283 -18.24 6.54 10.58
C ARG A 283 -17.01 6.27 11.45
N THR A 284 -17.14 6.56 12.74
CA THR A 284 -16.08 6.34 13.75
C THR A 284 -15.64 4.88 13.81
N ASP A 285 -16.55 3.94 13.59
CA ASP A 285 -16.27 2.49 13.54
C ASP A 285 -15.52 2.03 12.27
N LYS A 286 -15.29 2.94 11.30
CA LYS A 286 -14.68 2.69 9.99
C LYS A 286 -15.44 1.66 9.14
N LYS A 287 -16.66 1.28 9.53
CA LYS A 287 -17.48 0.25 8.86
C LYS A 287 -18.39 0.82 7.78
N GLY A 288 -18.28 2.10 7.46
CA GLY A 288 -18.96 2.70 6.33
C GLY A 288 -19.01 4.21 6.39
N TRP A 289 -19.42 4.78 5.27
CA TRP A 289 -19.74 6.18 5.07
C TRP A 289 -21.20 6.41 5.41
N GLN A 290 -21.48 7.57 5.98
CA GLN A 290 -22.83 8.05 6.19
C GLN A 290 -22.95 9.45 5.61
N SER A 291 -24.05 9.67 4.90
CA SER A 291 -24.40 10.95 4.32
C SER A 291 -25.77 11.36 4.80
N ILE A 292 -25.88 12.64 5.14
CA ILE A 292 -27.14 13.28 5.52
C ILE A 292 -27.21 14.61 4.80
N ASP A 293 -28.38 14.86 4.24
CA ASP A 293 -28.75 16.06 3.53
C ASP A 293 -30.03 16.60 4.15
N ALA A 294 -30.13 17.92 4.25
CA ALA A 294 -31.28 18.59 4.82
C ALA A 294 -31.54 19.93 4.12
N SER A 295 -32.81 20.26 3.97
CA SER A 295 -33.26 21.58 3.54
C SER A 295 -34.13 22.25 4.60
N THR A 296 -33.86 23.54 4.82
CA THR A 296 -34.59 24.39 5.77
C THR A 296 -35.35 25.46 4.99
N ALA A 297 -36.65 25.57 5.25
CA ALA A 297 -37.48 26.65 4.77
C ALA A 297 -37.39 27.84 5.75
N HIS A 298 -36.80 28.93 5.29
CA HIS A 298 -36.74 30.20 6.02
C HIS A 298 -37.97 31.03 5.67
N ILE A 299 -38.92 31.08 6.60
CA ILE A 299 -40.23 31.72 6.42
C ILE A 299 -40.21 33.07 7.14
N MET A 300 -40.36 34.14 6.38
CA MET A 300 -40.55 35.48 6.92
C MET A 300 -42.03 35.85 6.83
N THR A 301 -42.63 36.21 7.96
CA THR A 301 -44.07 36.51 8.03
C THR A 301 -44.33 37.63 9.05
N PRO A 302 -45.31 38.53 8.78
CA PRO A 302 -45.57 39.69 9.63
C PRO A 302 -46.20 39.33 10.98
N CYS A 303 -46.84 38.17 11.11
CA CYS A 303 -47.56 37.81 12.34
C CYS A 303 -46.73 37.07 13.38
N THR A 304 -45.76 36.26 12.96
CA THR A 304 -44.92 35.46 13.86
C THR A 304 -43.44 35.83 13.80
N GLY A 305 -43.04 36.68 12.83
CA GLY A 305 -41.64 36.96 12.56
C GLY A 305 -40.95 35.82 11.78
N PRO A 306 -39.61 35.74 11.80
CA PRO A 306 -38.87 34.67 11.13
C PRO A 306 -39.15 33.31 11.80
N ILE A 307 -39.45 32.31 10.99
CA ILE A 307 -39.60 30.90 11.39
C ILE A 307 -38.70 30.07 10.46
N ASP A 308 -37.95 29.14 11.04
CA ASP A 308 -37.30 28.07 10.29
C ASP A 308 -38.15 26.81 10.43
N ALA A 309 -38.43 26.17 9.30
CA ALA A 309 -39.20 24.94 9.24
C ALA A 309 -38.49 23.89 8.38
N ILE A 310 -38.76 22.63 8.65
CA ILE A 310 -38.18 21.51 7.90
C ILE A 310 -38.78 21.51 6.49
N ALA A 311 -37.96 21.70 5.46
CA ALA A 311 -38.43 21.60 4.09
C ALA A 311 -38.37 20.13 3.62
N GLY A 312 -37.28 19.45 3.95
CA GLY A 312 -37.09 18.03 3.70
C GLY A 312 -35.72 17.55 4.19
N HIS A 313 -35.58 16.24 4.28
CA HIS A 313 -34.35 15.59 4.74
C HIS A 313 -34.15 14.25 4.02
N GLY A 314 -32.90 13.81 3.92
CA GLY A 314 -32.53 12.55 3.29
C GLY A 314 -31.22 12.01 3.85
N GLY A 315 -31.08 10.70 3.81
CA GLY A 315 -29.90 10.00 4.28
C GLY A 315 -29.56 8.82 3.41
N SER A 316 -28.28 8.50 3.31
CA SER A 316 -27.80 7.28 2.69
C SER A 316 -26.51 6.82 3.36
N THR A 317 -26.23 5.53 3.24
CA THR A 317 -25.03 4.94 3.84
C THR A 317 -24.50 3.76 3.04
N ASN A 318 -23.28 3.32 3.34
CA ASN A 318 -22.83 1.98 3.04
C ASN A 318 -22.39 1.24 4.33
N GLY A 319 -22.23 -0.06 4.22
CA GLY A 319 -21.84 -0.94 5.31
C GLY A 319 -22.94 -1.11 6.35
N ASN A 320 -22.58 -1.74 7.46
CA ASN A 320 -23.51 -2.06 8.53
C ASN A 320 -23.75 -0.83 9.42
N THR A 321 -25.02 -0.46 9.60
CA THR A 321 -25.43 0.72 10.35
C THR A 321 -25.67 0.47 11.83
N ARG A 322 -25.60 -0.77 12.35
CA ARG A 322 -25.93 -1.06 13.76
C ARG A 322 -25.14 -0.25 14.80
N GLY A 323 -23.96 0.24 14.44
CA GLY A 323 -23.06 1.01 15.31
C GLY A 323 -23.01 2.51 15.04
N TYR A 324 -23.93 3.08 14.24
CA TYR A 324 -23.87 4.50 13.86
C TYR A 324 -24.12 5.48 15.03
N MET A 325 -24.83 5.03 16.07
CA MET A 325 -25.06 5.77 17.32
C MET A 325 -24.42 5.04 18.49
N THR A 326 -23.81 5.81 19.38
CA THR A 326 -23.17 5.32 20.60
C THR A 326 -24.20 4.88 21.64
N ASN A 327 -25.29 5.65 21.83
CA ASN A 327 -26.31 5.39 22.86
C ASN A 327 -27.76 5.56 22.32
N PRO A 328 -28.24 4.67 21.43
CA PRO A 328 -29.61 4.75 20.93
C PRO A 328 -30.64 4.65 22.08
N PRO A 329 -31.76 5.41 22.06
CA PRO A 329 -32.24 6.25 20.97
C PRO A 329 -31.77 7.72 21.04
N PHE A 330 -30.86 8.08 21.95
CA PHE A 330 -30.46 9.47 22.16
C PHE A 330 -29.20 9.81 21.36
N VAL A 331 -29.25 10.89 20.59
CA VAL A 331 -28.09 11.40 19.86
C VAL A 331 -27.17 12.12 20.84
N SER A 332 -25.95 11.61 21.02
CA SER A 332 -24.91 12.28 21.76
C SER A 332 -24.14 13.25 20.87
N TRP A 333 -23.51 14.26 21.46
CA TRP A 333 -22.64 15.20 20.74
C TRP A 333 -21.49 14.50 19.99
N SER A 334 -21.02 13.34 20.47
CA SER A 334 -19.99 12.54 19.82
C SER A 334 -20.47 11.77 18.60
N ASP A 335 -21.78 11.51 18.46
CA ASP A 335 -22.34 10.79 17.30
C ASP A 335 -22.30 11.63 16.02
N TRP A 336 -22.21 12.95 16.17
CA TRP A 336 -22.02 13.88 15.07
C TRP A 336 -20.60 13.84 14.48
N LYS A 337 -19.64 13.22 15.18
CA LYS A 337 -18.27 13.05 14.69
C LYS A 337 -18.16 11.80 13.82
N GLY A 338 -17.46 11.95 12.71
CA GLY A 338 -16.87 10.84 11.97
C GLY A 338 -15.52 10.43 12.54
N TYR A 339 -14.86 9.51 11.85
CA TYR A 339 -13.48 9.12 12.14
C TYR A 339 -12.55 10.34 12.28
N GLY A 340 -11.55 10.25 13.16
CA GLY A 340 -10.57 11.32 13.39
C GLY A 340 -11.12 12.58 14.08
N GLY A 341 -12.41 12.59 14.44
CA GLY A 341 -13.09 13.76 14.98
C GLY A 341 -13.56 14.76 13.92
N TYR A 342 -13.38 14.45 12.62
CA TYR A 342 -13.94 15.21 11.52
C TYR A 342 -15.46 15.09 11.53
N TYR A 343 -16.17 16.19 11.35
CA TYR A 343 -17.62 16.18 11.19
C TYR A 343 -17.99 17.05 10.00
N ASN A 344 -18.75 16.44 9.09
CA ASN A 344 -19.21 17.08 7.88
C ASN A 344 -20.68 17.53 8.00
N PHE A 345 -21.28 17.33 9.17
CA PHE A 345 -22.64 17.73 9.49
C PHE A 345 -22.66 19.03 10.29
N GLY A 346 -23.46 20.00 9.86
CA GLY A 346 -23.67 21.27 10.55
C GLY A 346 -22.72 22.40 10.15
N ASP A 347 -22.62 23.39 11.01
CA ASP A 347 -21.75 24.54 10.81
C ASP A 347 -20.27 24.15 11.06
N HIS A 348 -19.50 24.07 9.98
CA HIS A 348 -18.07 23.74 10.03
C HIS A 348 -17.20 24.85 10.65
N THR A 349 -17.78 26.03 10.95
CA THR A 349 -17.08 27.09 11.70
C THR A 349 -17.20 26.91 13.21
N SER A 350 -18.14 26.09 13.68
CA SER A 350 -18.21 25.65 15.07
C SER A 350 -17.00 24.76 15.39
N PRO A 351 -16.46 24.79 16.62
CA PRO A 351 -15.54 23.76 17.12
C PRO A 351 -16.27 22.58 17.78
N THR A 352 -17.59 22.70 17.99
CA THR A 352 -18.43 21.73 18.67
C THR A 352 -19.29 20.96 17.65
N PRO A 353 -19.03 19.66 17.43
CA PRO A 353 -19.88 18.84 16.57
C PRO A 353 -21.30 18.75 17.13
N GLY A 354 -22.28 18.78 16.23
CA GLY A 354 -23.69 18.75 16.59
C GLY A 354 -24.25 20.11 17.05
N LEU A 355 -23.45 21.18 17.05
CA LEU A 355 -23.91 22.54 17.31
C LEU A 355 -24.42 23.19 16.02
N LEU A 356 -25.52 23.96 16.11
CA LEU A 356 -26.13 24.66 14.97
C LEU A 356 -26.46 23.72 13.79
N ILE A 357 -26.91 22.51 14.10
CA ILE A 357 -27.42 21.56 13.11
C ILE A 357 -28.87 21.95 12.78
N PRO A 358 -29.27 22.04 11.49
CA PRO A 358 -30.67 22.25 11.15
C PRO A 358 -31.57 21.13 11.69
N ASP A 359 -32.78 21.48 12.12
CA ASP A 359 -33.74 20.52 12.70
C ASP A 359 -34.00 19.33 11.76
N ALA A 360 -34.09 19.58 10.45
CA ALA A 360 -34.24 18.55 9.41
C ALA A 360 -33.10 17.51 9.42
N MET A 361 -31.86 17.95 9.64
CA MET A 361 -30.70 17.06 9.73
C MET A 361 -30.70 16.29 11.06
N ALA A 362 -31.09 16.93 12.16
CA ALA A 362 -31.24 16.28 13.46
C ALA A 362 -32.34 15.20 13.45
N GLU A 363 -33.46 15.46 12.79
CA GLU A 363 -34.54 14.50 12.59
C GLU A 363 -34.05 13.31 11.76
N GLN A 364 -33.42 13.55 10.60
CA GLN A 364 -32.86 12.48 9.78
C GLN A 364 -31.84 11.63 10.56
N PHE A 365 -30.94 12.25 11.31
CA PHE A 365 -29.95 11.51 12.11
C PHE A 365 -30.64 10.61 13.15
N THR A 366 -31.70 11.10 13.79
CA THR A 366 -32.49 10.34 14.78
C THR A 366 -33.21 9.16 14.15
N LEU A 367 -33.74 9.31 12.93
CA LEU A 367 -34.34 8.22 12.14
C LEU A 367 -33.28 7.20 11.65
N GLY A 368 -32.05 7.67 11.46
CA GLY A 368 -30.90 6.89 11.03
C GLY A 368 -30.23 7.45 9.78
N PRO A 369 -29.03 6.95 9.42
CA PRO A 369 -28.24 7.49 8.31
C PRO A 369 -28.81 7.13 6.93
N GLY A 370 -30.03 6.60 6.86
CA GLY A 370 -30.66 6.11 5.64
C GLY A 370 -30.34 4.65 5.28
N PRO A 371 -30.91 4.15 4.16
CA PRO A 371 -30.70 2.78 3.71
C PRO A 371 -29.26 2.56 3.26
N SER A 372 -28.73 1.37 3.56
CA SER A 372 -27.39 0.98 3.13
C SER A 372 -27.40 0.51 1.68
N LEU A 373 -26.56 1.11 0.84
CA LEU A 373 -26.37 0.75 -0.57
C LEU A 373 -25.58 -0.57 -0.72
N ASP A 374 -24.70 -0.87 0.23
CA ASP A 374 -24.00 -2.16 0.36
C ASP A 374 -23.73 -2.46 1.83
N ALA A 375 -24.60 -3.24 2.47
CA ALA A 375 -24.49 -3.58 3.88
C ALA A 375 -23.30 -4.51 4.22
N ASN A 376 -22.77 -5.24 3.23
CA ASN A 376 -21.81 -6.32 3.46
C ASN A 376 -20.37 -5.91 3.20
N ASN A 377 -20.13 -4.96 2.30
CA ASN A 377 -18.78 -4.58 1.89
C ASN A 377 -18.45 -3.09 2.07
N GLY A 378 -19.38 -2.31 2.64
CA GLY A 378 -19.10 -0.90 2.93
C GLY A 378 -18.07 -0.71 4.04
N GLY A 379 -17.43 0.47 4.00
CA GLY A 379 -16.37 0.86 4.93
C GLY A 379 -14.99 0.33 4.56
N LEU A 380 -14.05 0.54 5.47
CA LEU A 380 -12.66 0.16 5.27
C LEU A 380 -12.48 -1.34 5.50
N LEU A 381 -11.82 -1.98 4.55
CA LEU A 381 -11.48 -3.40 4.58
C LEU A 381 -10.04 -3.61 5.08
N PRO A 382 -9.68 -4.83 5.51
CA PRO A 382 -8.31 -5.13 5.91
C PRO A 382 -7.30 -4.79 4.82
N TYR A 383 -6.15 -4.26 5.21
CA TYR A 383 -5.12 -3.83 4.28
C TYR A 383 -3.74 -4.17 4.85
N GLN A 384 -2.76 -4.33 3.97
CA GLN A 384 -1.40 -4.65 4.38
C GLN A 384 -0.61 -3.36 4.63
N ASP A 385 0.06 -3.26 5.78
CA ASP A 385 0.97 -2.16 6.09
C ASP A 385 2.16 -2.61 6.93
N ILE A 386 3.17 -1.74 7.06
CA ILE A 386 4.36 -1.97 7.87
C ILE A 386 3.95 -2.05 9.34
N ALA A 387 4.47 -3.05 10.05
CA ALA A 387 4.23 -3.24 11.47
C ALA A 387 4.89 -2.11 12.28
N GLY A 388 4.06 -1.32 12.98
CA GLY A 388 4.53 -0.22 13.82
C GLY A 388 5.09 0.96 13.04
N THR A 389 5.95 1.75 13.69
CA THR A 389 6.60 2.90 13.06
C THR A 389 7.90 2.46 12.40
N PRO A 390 8.10 2.72 11.10
CA PRO A 390 9.37 2.42 10.43
C PRO A 390 10.52 3.13 11.13
N SER A 391 11.59 2.40 11.47
CA SER A 391 12.78 2.93 12.13
C SER A 391 13.96 3.14 11.18
N ALA A 392 13.89 2.59 9.97
CA ALA A 392 14.90 2.69 8.92
C ALA A 392 14.24 2.54 7.55
N ASP A 393 14.92 3.03 6.50
CA ASP A 393 14.47 2.89 5.11
C ASP A 393 14.58 1.45 4.60
N ASP A 394 15.32 0.61 5.32
CA ASP A 394 15.59 -0.76 4.96
C ASP A 394 14.50 -1.72 5.44
N ALA A 395 14.06 -2.58 4.53
CA ALA A 395 13.32 -3.77 4.89
C ALA A 395 14.26 -4.84 5.47
N PRO A 396 13.71 -5.89 6.12
CA PRO A 396 14.50 -7.00 6.62
C PRO A 396 15.30 -7.63 5.50
N ARG A 397 16.58 -7.81 5.77
CA ARG A 397 17.50 -8.47 4.84
C ARG A 397 17.02 -9.89 4.53
N ILE A 398 17.35 -10.39 3.35
CA ILE A 398 17.21 -11.79 2.96
C ILE A 398 18.62 -12.32 2.66
N THR A 399 19.05 -13.34 3.40
CA THR A 399 20.35 -13.99 3.20
C THR A 399 20.13 -15.32 2.51
N ILE A 400 20.89 -15.56 1.45
CA ILE A 400 20.87 -16.79 0.65
C ILE A 400 22.24 -17.46 0.72
N GLU A 401 22.24 -18.78 0.83
CA GLU A 401 23.41 -19.61 0.60
C GLU A 401 23.17 -20.47 -0.64
N VAL A 402 24.15 -20.47 -1.54
CA VAL A 402 24.16 -21.36 -2.71
C VAL A 402 25.31 -22.34 -2.59
N GLU A 403 25.12 -23.54 -3.11
CA GLU A 403 26.08 -24.63 -3.07
C GLU A 403 26.34 -25.20 -4.47
N ARG A 404 27.58 -25.64 -4.70
CA ARG A 404 28.02 -26.32 -5.92
C ARG A 404 29.02 -27.41 -5.57
N ASP A 405 28.85 -28.59 -6.14
CA ASP A 405 29.79 -29.71 -5.96
C ASP A 405 31.13 -29.41 -6.65
N ILE A 406 32.25 -29.61 -5.92
CA ILE A 406 33.62 -29.42 -6.43
C ILE A 406 33.91 -30.38 -7.60
N GLY A 407 33.29 -31.55 -7.64
CA GLY A 407 33.39 -32.53 -8.74
C GLY A 407 32.88 -31.99 -10.08
N THR A 408 32.06 -30.94 -10.08
CA THR A 408 31.51 -30.32 -11.29
C THR A 408 32.42 -29.24 -11.89
N LEU A 409 33.56 -28.95 -11.25
CA LEU A 409 34.48 -27.88 -11.66
C LEU A 409 35.30 -28.22 -12.90
N THR A 410 35.46 -29.50 -13.25
CA THR A 410 36.28 -29.92 -14.40
C THR A 410 35.75 -31.20 -15.07
N PRO A 411 35.50 -31.21 -16.39
CA PRO A 411 35.27 -32.43 -17.16
C PRO A 411 36.57 -33.16 -17.57
N THR A 412 37.75 -32.63 -17.25
CA THR A 412 39.05 -33.21 -17.63
C THR A 412 39.38 -34.45 -16.80
N ARG A 413 39.49 -35.61 -17.47
CA ARG A 413 40.05 -36.86 -16.91
C ARG A 413 41.34 -36.54 -16.15
N GLN A 414 41.32 -36.74 -14.83
CA GLN A 414 42.49 -36.59 -13.98
C GLN A 414 43.64 -37.46 -14.52
N LEU A 415 44.80 -36.83 -14.77
CA LEU A 415 46.05 -37.57 -14.93
C LEU A 415 46.35 -38.25 -13.59
N GLY A 416 46.49 -39.59 -13.59
CA GLY A 416 46.48 -40.48 -12.43
C GLY A 416 47.57 -40.31 -11.35
N GLY A 417 48.26 -39.17 -11.30
CA GLY A 417 49.22 -38.81 -10.25
C GLY A 417 48.85 -37.57 -9.43
N ALA A 418 47.85 -36.80 -9.84
CA ALA A 418 47.47 -35.54 -9.19
C ALA A 418 46.69 -35.69 -7.87
N ALA A 419 46.23 -36.91 -7.54
CA ALA A 419 45.44 -37.18 -6.34
C ALA A 419 46.18 -36.89 -5.01
N ARG A 420 47.52 -36.75 -5.04
CA ARG A 420 48.35 -36.44 -3.85
C ARG A 420 48.75 -34.97 -3.72
N MET A 421 48.41 -34.12 -4.70
CA MET A 421 48.60 -32.67 -4.64
C MET A 421 47.24 -31.95 -4.58
N GLN A 422 46.31 -32.50 -3.82
CA GLN A 422 45.07 -31.79 -3.49
C GLN A 422 45.40 -30.73 -2.45
N VAL A 423 45.25 -29.47 -2.85
CA VAL A 423 45.15 -28.36 -1.90
C VAL A 423 43.87 -28.61 -1.08
N ASP A 424 43.94 -28.44 0.24
CA ASP A 424 42.74 -28.47 1.08
C ASP A 424 41.83 -27.32 0.64
N ASN A 425 40.77 -27.67 -0.10
CA ASN A 425 39.97 -26.74 -0.88
C ASN A 425 39.00 -25.92 -0.01
N GLY A 426 39.07 -26.06 1.32
CA GLY A 426 38.16 -25.40 2.27
C GLY A 426 36.68 -25.77 2.08
N GLY A 427 36.39 -26.77 1.24
CA GLY A 427 35.06 -27.27 0.96
C GLY A 427 34.69 -28.34 1.99
N ALA A 428 33.83 -27.99 2.92
CA ALA A 428 33.13 -28.96 3.75
C ALA A 428 32.53 -30.07 2.89
N ARG A 429 32.92 -31.33 3.08
CA ARG A 429 32.24 -32.47 2.45
C ARG A 429 32.19 -32.44 0.91
N GLY A 430 33.14 -31.77 0.23
CA GLY A 430 33.22 -31.77 -1.24
C GLY A 430 32.35 -30.74 -1.97
N VAL A 431 31.70 -29.82 -1.25
CA VAL A 431 30.90 -28.73 -1.85
C VAL A 431 31.51 -27.36 -1.59
N MET A 432 31.46 -26.49 -2.59
CA MET A 432 31.68 -25.06 -2.43
C MET A 432 30.37 -24.38 -2.07
N ARG A 433 30.41 -23.43 -1.15
CA ARG A 433 29.26 -22.60 -0.76
C ARG A 433 29.59 -21.12 -0.90
N ALA A 434 28.61 -20.29 -1.25
CA ALA A 434 28.72 -18.84 -1.19
C ALA A 434 27.49 -18.26 -0.49
N LEU A 435 27.69 -17.17 0.23
CA LEU A 435 26.62 -16.45 0.91
C LEU A 435 26.52 -15.04 0.37
N ALA A 436 25.30 -14.60 0.17
CA ALA A 436 24.98 -13.25 -0.20
C ALA A 436 23.72 -12.80 0.51
N SER A 437 23.59 -11.49 0.69
CA SER A 437 22.39 -10.90 1.23
C SER A 437 21.93 -9.74 0.36
N ALA A 438 20.62 -9.52 0.32
CA ALA A 438 20.01 -8.38 -0.32
C ALA A 438 18.77 -7.97 0.47
N GLN A 439 18.27 -6.76 0.23
CA GLN A 439 17.07 -6.27 0.89
C GLN A 439 16.35 -5.25 0.02
N ALA A 440 15.04 -5.18 0.20
CA ALA A 440 14.27 -4.04 -0.26
C ALA A 440 14.61 -2.81 0.61
N TYR A 441 14.58 -1.63 0.02
CA TYR A 441 14.70 -0.36 0.73
C TYR A 441 13.76 0.66 0.10
N PHE A 442 13.23 1.56 0.93
CA PHE A 442 12.32 2.60 0.50
C PHE A 442 13.09 3.84 0.11
N VAL A 443 12.88 4.34 -1.11
CA VAL A 443 13.46 5.61 -1.53
C VAL A 443 12.51 6.31 -2.50
N ARG A 444 11.92 7.43 -2.08
CA ARG A 444 11.20 8.29 -3.03
C ARG A 444 12.20 8.80 -4.09
N PRO A 445 11.86 8.73 -5.38
CA PRO A 445 12.64 9.36 -6.45
C PRO A 445 12.97 10.82 -6.15
N SER A 446 14.23 11.20 -6.35
CA SER A 446 14.67 12.60 -6.29
C SER A 446 14.65 13.23 -7.68
N GLY A 447 14.59 14.56 -7.74
CA GLY A 447 14.68 15.31 -8.99
C GLY A 447 16.08 15.30 -9.63
N ASP A 448 17.04 14.58 -9.04
CA ASP A 448 18.38 14.40 -9.60
C ASP A 448 18.32 13.35 -10.72
N PRO A 449 18.52 13.73 -11.99
CA PRO A 449 18.46 12.81 -13.13
C PRO A 449 19.52 11.71 -13.08
N PHE A 450 20.53 11.84 -12.23
CA PHE A 450 21.64 10.91 -12.09
C PHE A 450 21.63 10.13 -10.75
N GLY A 451 20.60 10.35 -9.92
CA GLY A 451 20.38 9.62 -8.68
C GLY A 451 19.77 8.23 -8.90
N ALA A 452 19.96 7.33 -7.92
CA ALA A 452 19.22 6.06 -7.89
C ALA A 452 17.70 6.34 -7.83
N GLY A 453 16.94 5.84 -8.81
CA GLY A 453 15.50 6.08 -8.92
C GLY A 453 15.10 7.18 -9.91
N ALA A 454 15.98 7.58 -10.84
CA ALA A 454 15.64 8.53 -11.91
C ALA A 454 14.38 8.08 -12.70
N LEU A 455 13.29 8.84 -12.56
CA LEU A 455 12.03 8.63 -13.28
C LEU A 455 11.87 9.65 -14.41
N LEU A 456 11.28 9.20 -15.51
CA LEU A 456 10.65 10.12 -16.46
C LEU A 456 9.55 10.86 -15.69
N HIS A 457 9.63 12.20 -15.63
CA HIS A 457 8.75 13.07 -14.84
C HIS A 457 8.97 13.09 -13.32
N ALA A 458 10.21 12.97 -12.82
CA ALA A 458 10.51 13.05 -11.38
C ALA A 458 9.85 14.24 -10.64
N SER A 459 9.59 15.36 -11.33
CA SER A 459 8.81 16.51 -10.81
C SER A 459 7.39 16.15 -10.35
N GLU A 460 6.73 15.18 -10.98
CA GLU A 460 5.39 14.68 -10.59
C GLU A 460 5.44 13.77 -9.36
N TRP A 461 6.63 13.28 -9.00
CA TRP A 461 6.85 12.34 -7.89
C TRP A 461 7.59 12.98 -6.72
N LEU A 462 8.04 14.23 -6.88
CA LEU A 462 8.68 15.00 -5.82
C LEU A 462 7.65 15.45 -4.77
N ARG A 463 8.09 15.54 -3.51
CA ARG A 463 7.29 16.20 -2.49
C ARG A 463 7.50 17.70 -2.60
N GLU A 464 6.41 18.45 -2.58
CA GLU A 464 6.47 19.92 -2.54
C GLU A 464 7.10 20.44 -1.24
N ASP A 465 6.97 19.70 -0.13
CA ASP A 465 7.45 20.10 1.19
C ASP A 465 8.94 19.80 1.45
N GLY A 466 9.64 19.15 0.52
CA GLY A 466 11.05 18.80 0.63
C GLY A 466 11.40 17.84 1.78
N LYS A 467 10.41 17.21 2.43
CA LYS A 467 10.65 16.29 3.56
C LYS A 467 11.01 14.89 3.06
N VAL A 468 11.70 14.13 3.91
CA VAL A 468 11.94 12.71 3.68
C VAL A 468 10.66 11.92 3.98
N GLU A 469 10.25 11.06 3.05
CA GLU A 469 9.14 10.15 3.25
C GLU A 469 9.65 8.85 3.87
N TYR A 470 9.09 8.50 5.04
CA TYR A 470 9.36 7.22 5.66
C TYR A 470 8.71 6.07 4.89
N PRO A 471 9.23 4.85 5.03
CA PRO A 471 8.63 3.66 4.45
C PRO A 471 7.12 3.57 4.67
N SER A 472 6.40 3.27 3.60
CA SER A 472 4.97 3.01 3.68
C SER A 472 4.55 1.99 2.63
N THR A 473 3.37 1.43 2.86
CA THR A 473 2.62 0.67 1.86
C THR A 473 1.56 1.54 1.18
N PHE A 474 1.78 2.85 1.06
CA PHE A 474 0.92 3.75 0.28
C PHE A 474 1.68 4.41 -0.88
N SER A 475 3.01 4.26 -0.90
CA SER A 475 3.89 4.79 -1.94
C SER A 475 4.73 3.66 -2.54
N PRO A 476 4.66 3.40 -3.86
CA PRO A 476 5.32 2.26 -4.51
C PRO A 476 6.80 2.54 -4.82
N TYR A 477 7.57 2.91 -3.80
CA TYR A 477 8.96 3.34 -3.93
C TYR A 477 9.98 2.34 -3.36
N TRP A 478 9.58 1.07 -3.25
CA TRP A 478 10.47 0.01 -2.80
C TRP A 478 11.42 -0.39 -3.93
N GLN A 479 12.71 -0.24 -3.67
CA GLN A 479 13.83 -0.58 -4.55
C GLN A 479 14.66 -1.70 -3.91
N VAL A 480 15.62 -2.24 -4.66
CA VAL A 480 16.42 -3.39 -4.23
C VAL A 480 17.90 -3.06 -4.25
N ARG A 481 18.61 -3.50 -3.21
CA ARG A 481 20.07 -3.45 -3.16
C ARG A 481 20.66 -4.69 -2.54
N LEU A 482 21.91 -5.00 -2.91
CA LEU A 482 22.73 -5.94 -2.16
C LEU A 482 23.02 -5.36 -0.77
N ALA A 483 23.08 -6.24 0.22
CA ALA A 483 23.31 -5.90 1.61
C ALA A 483 24.51 -6.70 2.15
N PRO A 484 25.29 -6.14 3.09
CA PRO A 484 26.38 -6.87 3.70
C PRO A 484 25.85 -8.06 4.52
N VAL A 485 26.44 -9.24 4.31
CA VAL A 485 26.28 -10.41 5.19
C VAL A 485 26.99 -10.11 6.50
N SER A 486 26.33 -10.31 7.65
CA SER A 486 26.95 -10.04 8.96
C SER A 486 28.07 -11.04 9.28
N ASP A 487 29.02 -10.62 10.11
CA ASP A 487 30.12 -11.50 10.53
C ASP A 487 29.66 -12.71 11.35
N GLY A 488 28.56 -12.55 12.09
CA GLY A 488 27.88 -13.65 12.79
C GLY A 488 27.36 -14.71 11.82
N GLU A 489 26.62 -14.30 10.78
CA GLU A 489 26.10 -15.23 9.76
C GLU A 489 27.22 -15.92 8.98
N ARG A 490 28.29 -15.19 8.63
CA ARG A 490 29.49 -15.74 7.97
C ARG A 490 30.17 -16.79 8.85
N THR A 491 30.28 -16.52 10.16
CA THR A 491 30.92 -17.43 11.11
C THR A 491 30.07 -18.67 11.34
N ALA A 492 28.76 -18.53 11.51
CA ALA A 492 27.83 -19.65 11.56
C ALA A 492 27.89 -20.51 10.29
N ALA A 493 28.09 -19.89 9.11
CA ALA A 493 28.31 -20.61 7.85
C ALA A 493 29.55 -21.47 7.88
N ARG A 494 30.67 -20.85 8.26
CA ARG A 494 31.96 -21.53 8.33
C ARG A 494 31.93 -22.68 9.33
N GLN A 495 31.29 -22.50 10.48
CA GLN A 495 31.16 -23.56 11.49
C GLN A 495 30.34 -24.74 10.99
N ALA A 496 29.23 -24.51 10.29
CA ALA A 496 28.43 -25.59 9.68
C ALA A 496 29.19 -26.34 8.56
N GLN A 497 30.19 -25.67 7.99
CA GLN A 497 31.10 -26.22 7.00
C GLN A 497 32.29 -26.99 7.63
N MET A 498 32.50 -26.93 8.94
CA MET A 498 33.55 -27.72 9.57
C MET A 498 33.10 -29.18 9.74
N PRO A 499 33.93 -30.19 9.42
CA PRO A 499 33.64 -31.57 9.79
C PRO A 499 33.46 -31.65 11.30
N VAL A 500 32.33 -32.19 11.77
CA VAL A 500 32.17 -32.52 13.20
C VAL A 500 33.26 -33.54 13.52
N ALA A 501 34.20 -33.17 14.39
CA ALA A 501 35.24 -34.07 14.84
C ALA A 501 34.58 -35.36 15.34
N ALA A 502 34.85 -36.48 14.67
CA ALA A 502 34.39 -37.78 15.12
C ALA A 502 34.95 -38.00 16.52
N GLY A 503 34.09 -37.88 17.53
CA GLY A 503 34.44 -38.13 18.91
C GLY A 503 35.17 -39.46 19.00
N THR A 504 36.33 -39.43 19.65
CA THR A 504 37.15 -40.58 20.02
C THR A 504 36.27 -41.71 20.53
N ARG A 505 36.00 -42.70 19.67
CA ARG A 505 35.53 -44.01 20.13
C ARG A 505 36.67 -44.62 20.93
N GLY A 506 36.57 -44.54 22.25
CA GLY A 506 37.33 -45.41 23.13
C GLY A 506 37.10 -46.85 22.67
N ARG A 507 38.17 -47.52 22.25
CA ARG A 507 38.16 -48.98 22.13
C ARG A 507 38.28 -49.57 23.54
N PRO A 508 37.60 -50.70 23.80
CA PRO A 508 37.48 -51.30 25.12
C PRO A 508 38.81 -51.70 25.75
#